data_AF-A0A553RLF5-F1
#
_entry.id   AF-A0A553RLF5-F1
#
_cell.length_a   1.000
_cell.length_b   1.000
_cell.length_c   1.000
_cell.angle_alpha   90.00
_cell.angle_beta   90.00
_cell.angle_gamma   90.00
#
_symmetry.space_group_name_H-M   'P 1'
#
loop_
_entity.id
_entity.type
_entity.pdbx_description
1 polymer ?
#
loop_
_entity_poly.entity_id
_entity_poly.type
_entity_poly.pdbx_seq_one_letter_code
_entity_poly.pdbx_strand_id
1 'polypeptide(L)'
;MCIVLNVHTMLFLVILSSLSCTACGAALQDDMSELWNFTESCLLTLWQSRIYLYTAAAVVFGVWFTINLLFVKKWTLSPVSLKARKPVKKQEVSGDVEKVIHVSCVKVFYGSQTGTGKGFSNEIAECVRAQGIQCEAIDMKEYDPEDRLVEECTSKTVCVFVVATYTDGQPTESAEWFCKWLEEASTDFRYGKTYLKGMRYAVFGLGNSVYVSHYNTVSKNIDKWLWMLSASRIMTRGEGDDNVTKSRHGSVQADFQAWKTTFLSRLQALARGEKKACSGNCKKDSCKNKKKHKEEAGSSTNSEEELMESSSESESSSEEELSHGSVIDMEDLGNAMNHMKKAKVKTKA
;
A
#
# COMPACT_ATOMS: atom_id res chain seq x y z
N MET A 1 26.34 -4.33 -14.38
CA MET A 1 27.52 -4.37 -15.27
C MET A 1 28.56 -5.44 -14.88
N CYS A 2 28.23 -6.41 -14.01
CA CYS A 2 29.16 -7.48 -13.61
C CYS A 2 28.86 -8.87 -14.23
N ILE A 3 27.69 -9.04 -14.86
CA ILE A 3 27.27 -10.34 -15.42
C ILE A 3 27.79 -10.54 -16.86
N VAL A 4 27.96 -9.46 -17.63
CA VAL A 4 28.42 -9.52 -19.03
C VAL A 4 29.93 -9.83 -19.13
N LEU A 5 30.72 -9.48 -18.10
CA LEU A 5 32.17 -9.73 -18.10
C LEU A 5 32.53 -11.21 -17.96
N ASN A 6 31.63 -12.03 -17.37
CA ASN A 6 31.89 -13.44 -17.03
C ASN A 6 31.68 -14.38 -18.24
N VAL A 7 30.77 -14.01 -19.15
CA VAL A 7 30.47 -14.82 -20.35
C VAL A 7 31.59 -14.70 -21.39
N HIS A 8 32.17 -13.51 -21.54
CA HIS A 8 33.28 -13.30 -22.46
C HIS A 8 34.58 -13.98 -22.00
N THR A 9 34.86 -13.99 -20.69
CA THR A 9 36.06 -14.68 -20.14
C THR A 9 35.94 -16.20 -20.23
N MET A 10 34.75 -16.76 -20.01
CA MET A 10 34.50 -18.20 -20.20
C MET A 10 34.63 -18.62 -21.66
N LEU A 11 34.12 -17.81 -22.61
CA LEU A 11 34.25 -18.09 -24.04
C LEU A 11 35.72 -18.02 -24.51
N PHE A 12 36.51 -17.08 -23.96
CA PHE A 12 37.94 -16.95 -24.26
C PHE A 12 38.76 -18.14 -23.74
N LEU A 13 38.44 -18.66 -22.55
CA LEU A 13 39.11 -19.85 -22.00
C LEU A 13 38.79 -21.13 -22.78
N VAL A 14 37.57 -21.27 -23.28
CA VAL A 14 37.18 -22.41 -24.13
C VAL A 14 37.90 -22.36 -25.48
N ILE A 15 38.06 -21.18 -26.09
CA ILE A 15 38.78 -21.02 -27.36
C ILE A 15 40.30 -21.23 -27.20
N LEU A 16 40.89 -20.83 -26.06
CA LEU A 16 42.30 -21.11 -25.77
C LEU A 16 42.57 -22.61 -25.54
N SER A 17 41.61 -23.33 -24.93
CA SER A 17 41.73 -24.78 -24.73
C SER A 17 41.65 -25.58 -26.03
N SER A 18 40.89 -25.11 -27.03
CA SER A 18 40.79 -25.77 -28.34
C SER A 18 41.96 -25.44 -29.27
N LEU A 19 42.66 -24.31 -29.08
CA LEU A 19 43.85 -23.95 -29.88
C LEU A 19 45.13 -24.68 -29.44
N SER A 20 45.18 -25.19 -28.21
CA SER A 20 46.34 -25.92 -27.69
C SER A 20 46.38 -27.40 -28.13
N CYS A 21 45.28 -27.92 -28.70
CA CYS A 21 45.20 -29.31 -29.16
C CYS A 21 45.67 -29.52 -30.62
N THR A 22 45.98 -28.47 -31.39
CA THR A 22 46.31 -28.62 -32.83
C THR A 22 47.81 -28.43 -33.14
N ALA A 23 48.66 -28.21 -32.14
CA ALA A 23 50.08 -27.89 -32.34
C ALA A 23 51.09 -28.95 -31.83
N CYS A 24 50.63 -30.16 -31.49
CA CYS A 24 51.52 -31.26 -31.12
C CYS A 24 51.04 -32.60 -31.70
N GLY A 25 50.85 -32.62 -33.01
CA GLY A 25 50.68 -33.85 -33.79
C GLY A 25 51.88 -34.05 -34.70
N ALA A 26 52.97 -34.62 -34.17
CA ALA A 26 54.00 -35.35 -34.92
C ALA A 26 55.24 -35.62 -34.04
N ALA A 27 55.15 -36.56 -33.10
CA ALA A 27 56.23 -37.44 -32.63
C ALA A 27 55.78 -38.15 -31.34
N LEU A 28 56.10 -39.44 -31.21
CA LEU A 28 55.89 -40.31 -30.03
C LEU A 28 54.54 -41.04 -29.96
N GLN A 29 54.28 -41.84 -30.99
CA GLN A 29 53.27 -42.90 -30.97
C GLN A 29 53.87 -44.17 -30.36
N ASP A 30 54.13 -44.19 -29.05
CA ASP A 30 54.31 -45.41 -28.25
C ASP A 30 54.28 -45.13 -26.73
N ASP A 31 54.31 -43.86 -26.31
CA ASP A 31 54.26 -43.43 -24.89
C ASP A 31 52.86 -42.94 -24.45
N MET A 32 51.85 -43.10 -25.32
CA MET A 32 50.54 -42.45 -25.15
C MET A 32 49.60 -43.24 -24.23
N SER A 33 49.73 -44.57 -24.13
CA SER A 33 48.81 -45.40 -23.34
C SER A 33 49.07 -45.30 -21.83
N GLU A 34 50.33 -45.19 -21.40
CA GLU A 34 50.67 -44.96 -19.99
C GLU A 34 50.31 -43.55 -19.53
N LEU A 35 50.48 -42.55 -20.41
CA LEU A 35 50.09 -41.17 -20.14
C LEU A 35 48.56 -41.01 -20.02
N TRP A 36 47.77 -41.72 -20.83
CA TRP A 36 46.30 -41.71 -20.75
C TRP A 36 45.80 -42.29 -19.42
N ASN A 37 46.37 -43.41 -18.95
CA ASN A 37 45.98 -44.01 -17.66
C ASN A 37 46.34 -43.12 -16.46
N PHE A 38 47.47 -42.41 -16.53
CA PHE A 38 47.89 -41.45 -15.49
C PHE A 38 47.00 -40.20 -15.49
N THR A 39 46.61 -39.73 -16.67
CA THR A 39 45.74 -38.56 -16.84
C THR A 39 44.31 -38.86 -16.41
N GLU A 40 43.79 -40.06 -16.69
CA GLU A 40 42.46 -40.52 -16.25
C GLU A 40 42.42 -40.69 -14.72
N SER A 41 43.47 -41.26 -14.13
CA SER A 41 43.62 -41.38 -12.67
C SER A 41 43.71 -40.01 -11.98
N CYS A 42 44.41 -39.04 -12.59
CA CYS A 42 44.53 -37.67 -12.09
C CYS A 42 43.20 -36.91 -12.20
N LEU A 43 42.50 -37.04 -13.34
CA LEU A 43 41.19 -36.43 -13.56
C LEU A 43 40.12 -36.98 -12.61
N LEU A 44 40.11 -38.29 -12.33
CA LEU A 44 39.21 -38.90 -11.35
C LEU A 44 39.52 -38.45 -9.92
N THR A 45 40.80 -38.28 -9.57
CA THR A 45 41.21 -37.75 -8.25
C THR A 45 40.80 -36.27 -8.09
N LEU A 46 40.93 -35.46 -9.14
CA LEU A 46 40.43 -34.10 -9.18
C LEU A 46 38.89 -34.05 -9.12
N TRP A 47 38.20 -34.97 -9.79
CA TRP A 47 36.73 -35.08 -9.72
C TRP A 47 36.23 -35.47 -8.33
N GLN A 48 36.97 -36.32 -7.62
CA GLN A 48 36.65 -36.68 -6.24
C GLN A 48 36.83 -35.49 -5.28
N SER A 49 37.87 -34.67 -5.50
CA SER A 49 38.13 -33.46 -4.69
C SER A 49 37.05 -32.38 -4.82
N ARG A 50 36.31 -32.37 -5.93
CA ARG A 50 35.19 -31.44 -6.19
C ARG A 50 34.02 -31.67 -5.24
N ILE A 51 33.74 -32.92 -4.87
CA ILE A 51 32.69 -33.24 -3.90
C ILE A 51 33.06 -32.67 -2.53
N TYR A 52 34.33 -32.79 -2.12
CA TYR A 52 34.82 -32.22 -0.87
C TYR A 52 34.77 -30.69 -0.86
N LEU A 53 35.04 -30.04 -1.99
CA LEU A 53 34.94 -28.59 -2.10
C LEU A 53 33.48 -28.12 -1.97
N TYR A 54 32.52 -28.85 -2.56
CA TYR A 54 31.10 -28.53 -2.44
C TYR A 54 30.54 -28.82 -1.05
N THR A 55 30.95 -29.92 -0.40
CA THR A 55 30.52 -30.21 0.98
C THR A 55 31.08 -29.18 1.95
N ALA A 56 32.33 -28.76 1.80
CA ALA A 56 32.92 -27.68 2.59
C ALA A 56 32.17 -26.35 2.38
N ALA A 57 31.88 -25.98 1.14
CA ALA A 57 31.10 -24.77 0.84
C ALA A 57 29.69 -24.84 1.45
N ALA A 58 28.99 -25.97 1.33
CA ALA A 58 27.65 -26.16 1.89
C ALA A 58 27.63 -26.02 3.42
N VAL A 59 28.65 -26.55 4.11
CA VAL A 59 28.78 -26.38 5.57
C VAL A 59 29.03 -24.91 5.93
N VAL A 60 29.90 -24.21 5.20
CA VAL A 60 30.15 -22.78 5.44
C VAL A 60 28.90 -21.94 5.22
N PHE A 61 28.14 -22.20 4.14
CA PHE A 61 26.87 -21.52 3.88
C PHE A 61 25.81 -21.89 4.92
N GLY A 62 25.73 -23.14 5.37
CA GLY A 62 24.81 -23.56 6.43
C GLY A 62 25.13 -22.90 7.78
N VAL A 63 26.41 -22.84 8.15
CA VAL A 63 26.88 -22.14 9.36
C VAL A 63 26.63 -20.63 9.24
N TRP A 64 26.91 -20.02 8.08
CA TRP A 64 26.58 -18.62 7.83
C TRP A 64 25.08 -18.38 7.98
N PHE A 65 24.24 -19.20 7.35
CA PHE A 65 22.79 -19.03 7.34
C PHE A 65 22.19 -19.21 8.74
N THR A 66 22.67 -20.20 9.50
CA THR A 66 22.26 -20.41 10.90
C THR A 66 22.71 -19.28 11.81
N ILE A 67 23.94 -18.76 11.63
CA ILE A 67 24.41 -17.57 12.35
C ILE A 67 23.58 -16.34 11.97
N ASN A 68 23.26 -16.14 10.69
CA ASN A 68 22.44 -15.01 10.23
C ASN A 68 21.01 -15.10 10.80
N LEU A 69 20.38 -16.28 10.80
CA LEU A 69 19.10 -16.52 11.46
C LEU A 69 19.14 -16.25 12.97
N LEU A 70 20.23 -16.60 13.65
CA LEU A 70 20.45 -16.28 15.06
C LEU A 70 20.66 -14.78 15.28
N PHE A 71 21.36 -14.08 14.38
CA PHE A 71 21.54 -12.63 14.44
C PHE A 71 20.24 -11.87 14.16
N VAL A 72 19.42 -12.34 13.21
CA VAL A 72 18.07 -11.79 12.95
C VAL A 72 17.16 -12.01 14.16
N LYS A 73 17.22 -13.18 14.82
CA LYS A 73 16.51 -13.41 16.10
C LYS A 73 17.08 -12.61 17.27
N LYS A 74 18.38 -12.32 17.29
CA LYS A 74 19.04 -11.55 18.35
C LYS A 74 18.81 -10.05 18.19
N TRP A 75 18.51 -9.57 16.97
CA TRP A 75 18.08 -8.19 16.72
C TRP A 75 16.64 -7.90 17.14
N THR A 76 15.82 -8.92 17.43
CA THR A 76 14.47 -8.74 17.99
C THR A 76 14.41 -8.89 19.52
N LEU A 77 15.55 -9.07 20.20
CA LEU A 77 15.66 -9.10 21.66
C LEU A 77 16.96 -8.44 22.11
N SER A 78 16.99 -7.11 22.10
CA SER A 78 17.93 -6.35 22.92
C SER A 78 17.28 -6.08 24.29
N PRO A 79 17.86 -6.53 25.42
CA PRO A 79 17.43 -6.07 26.73
C PRO A 79 17.84 -4.60 26.87
N VAL A 80 16.86 -3.70 26.92
CA VAL A 80 17.08 -2.31 27.32
C VAL A 80 17.68 -2.33 28.72
N SER A 81 18.95 -1.93 28.81
CA SER A 81 19.66 -1.67 30.05
C SER A 81 18.93 -0.58 30.83
N LEU A 82 18.26 -0.98 31.92
CA LEU A 82 17.71 -0.06 32.91
C LEU A 82 18.87 0.61 33.66
N LYS A 83 19.24 1.80 33.19
CA LYS A 83 20.12 2.69 33.94
C LYS A 83 19.33 3.30 35.08
N ALA A 84 19.75 2.95 36.30
CA ALA A 84 19.18 3.38 37.56
C ALA A 84 18.94 4.90 37.65
N ARG A 85 17.71 5.30 37.98
CA ARG A 85 17.38 6.61 38.55
C ARG A 85 16.80 6.41 39.95
N LYS A 86 17.31 7.22 40.89
CA LYS A 86 17.00 7.27 42.32
C LYS A 86 15.50 7.54 42.60
N PRO A 87 14.99 7.17 43.79
CA PRO A 87 13.56 7.06 44.04
C PRO A 87 12.93 8.40 44.41
N VAL A 88 11.77 8.71 43.84
CA VAL A 88 10.83 9.69 44.40
C VAL A 88 9.43 9.07 44.46
N LYS A 89 8.97 8.98 45.70
CA LYS A 89 7.70 8.57 46.32
C LYS A 89 6.50 8.14 45.44
N LYS A 90 5.96 6.98 45.84
CA LYS A 90 4.65 6.40 45.54
C LYS A 90 3.50 7.40 45.60
N GLN A 91 2.64 7.34 44.59
CA GLN A 91 1.19 7.30 44.78
C GLN A 91 0.60 6.19 43.89
N GLU A 92 0.11 5.16 44.56
CA GLU A 92 -0.64 3.97 44.13
C GLU A 92 -2.14 4.33 44.26
N VAL A 93 -3.16 3.91 43.50
CA VAL A 93 -3.44 2.88 42.47
C VAL A 93 -4.72 3.34 41.75
N SER A 94 -4.91 3.06 40.45
CA SER A 94 -6.13 2.35 39.94
C SER A 94 -6.16 2.16 38.41
N GLY A 95 -6.26 0.89 38.00
CA GLY A 95 -6.86 0.46 36.74
C GLY A 95 -5.91 0.28 35.56
N ASP A 96 -5.09 -0.77 35.58
CA ASP A 96 -4.42 -1.25 34.37
C ASP A 96 -5.48 -1.95 33.48
N VAL A 97 -6.17 -1.14 32.68
CA VAL A 97 -6.85 -1.65 31.49
C VAL A 97 -5.75 -1.91 30.49
N GLU A 98 -5.46 -3.17 30.22
CA GLU A 98 -4.61 -3.60 29.10
C GLU A 98 -5.09 -2.84 27.85
N LYS A 99 -4.37 -1.78 27.48
CA LYS A 99 -4.76 -0.94 26.35
C LYS A 99 -4.68 -1.82 25.12
N VAL A 100 -5.82 -2.26 24.61
CA VAL A 100 -5.91 -2.90 23.30
C VAL A 100 -5.44 -1.87 22.28
N ILE A 101 -4.15 -1.93 21.93
CA ILE A 101 -3.57 -1.01 20.96
C ILE A 101 -4.26 -1.29 19.62
N HIS A 102 -5.04 -0.34 19.12
CA HIS A 102 -5.73 -0.45 17.83
C HIS A 102 -4.92 0.16 16.68
N VAL A 103 -3.91 0.97 16.99
CA VAL A 103 -2.92 1.52 16.05
C VAL A 103 -1.56 1.47 16.74
N SER A 104 -0.63 0.68 16.20
CA SER A 104 0.71 0.51 16.79
C SER A 104 1.79 1.33 16.07
N CYS A 105 1.58 1.64 14.79
CA CYS A 105 2.55 2.32 13.94
C CYS A 105 1.84 3.21 12.90
N VAL A 106 2.54 4.24 12.42
CA VAL A 106 2.16 5.06 11.28
C VAL A 106 3.34 5.15 10.32
N LYS A 107 3.10 4.95 9.03
CA LYS A 107 4.11 5.14 7.99
C LYS A 107 3.68 6.27 7.08
N VAL A 108 4.53 7.28 6.92
CA VAL A 108 4.25 8.46 6.09
C VAL A 108 5.09 8.40 4.83
N PHE A 109 4.48 8.00 3.72
CA PHE A 109 5.10 7.96 2.41
C PHE A 109 5.01 9.32 1.74
N TYR A 110 6.11 9.79 1.17
CA TYR A 110 6.12 11.07 0.47
C TYR A 110 6.69 11.01 -0.95
N GLY A 111 6.03 11.77 -1.82
CA GLY A 111 6.48 12.10 -3.17
C GLY A 111 6.70 13.60 -3.27
N SER A 112 7.95 14.04 -3.41
CA SER A 112 8.30 15.46 -3.42
C SER A 112 9.39 15.78 -4.45
N GLN A 113 9.26 16.95 -5.09
CA GLN A 113 10.26 17.49 -6.01
C GLN A 113 11.15 18.53 -5.32
N THR A 114 10.54 19.53 -4.67
CA THR A 114 11.24 20.67 -4.05
C THR A 114 11.36 20.56 -2.52
N GLY A 115 10.92 19.45 -1.93
CA GLY A 115 11.04 19.17 -0.50
C GLY A 115 9.83 19.55 0.36
N THR A 116 8.82 20.26 -0.15
CA THR A 116 7.62 20.64 0.64
C THR A 116 6.90 19.41 1.20
N GLY A 117 6.63 18.40 0.36
CA GLY A 117 5.98 17.15 0.79
C GLY A 117 6.82 16.37 1.82
N LYS A 118 8.15 16.39 1.67
CA LYS A 118 9.08 15.81 2.66
C LYS A 118 9.00 16.53 4.00
N GLY A 119 8.99 17.87 3.99
CA GLY A 119 8.83 18.69 5.18
C GLY A 119 7.52 18.38 5.93
N PHE A 120 6.40 18.34 5.20
CA PHE A 120 5.09 18.01 5.78
C PHE A 120 5.06 16.60 6.37
N SER A 121 5.72 15.65 5.71
CA SER A 121 5.76 14.26 6.17
C SER A 121 6.57 14.10 7.45
N ASN A 122 7.71 14.79 7.55
CA ASN A 122 8.49 14.85 8.79
C ASN A 122 7.69 15.51 9.92
N GLU A 123 6.95 16.58 9.62
CA GLU A 123 6.11 17.25 10.61
C GLU A 123 4.97 16.35 11.13
N ILE A 124 4.31 15.57 10.25
CA ILE A 124 3.36 14.53 10.65
C ILE A 124 4.07 13.52 11.57
N ALA A 125 5.23 13.01 11.16
CA ALA A 125 5.94 11.98 11.90
C ALA A 125 6.38 12.44 13.30
N GLU A 126 6.79 13.70 13.45
CA GLU A 126 7.08 14.33 14.74
C GLU A 126 5.83 14.43 15.61
N CYS A 127 4.73 14.93 15.06
CA CYS A 127 3.47 15.08 15.79
C CYS A 127 2.88 13.73 16.23
N VAL A 128 2.99 12.68 15.40
CA VAL A 128 2.52 11.33 15.73
C VAL A 128 3.40 10.70 16.82
N ARG A 129 4.73 10.85 16.73
CA ARG A 129 5.66 10.39 17.79
C ARG A 129 5.39 11.08 19.12
N ALA A 130 5.03 12.37 19.10
CA ALA A 130 4.64 13.10 20.31
C ALA A 130 3.37 12.52 20.98
N GLN A 131 2.53 11.78 20.25
CA GLN A 131 1.38 11.05 20.80
C GLN A 131 1.74 9.65 21.33
N GLY A 132 3.02 9.26 21.29
CA GLY A 132 3.50 7.95 21.74
C GLY A 132 3.28 6.82 20.75
N ILE A 133 2.98 7.13 19.47
CA ILE A 133 2.83 6.14 18.40
C ILE A 133 4.11 6.12 17.56
N GLN A 134 4.59 4.91 17.22
CA GLN A 134 5.75 4.77 16.34
C GLN A 134 5.44 5.37 14.96
N CYS A 135 6.31 6.22 14.44
CA CYS A 135 6.10 6.82 13.13
C CYS A 135 7.42 7.04 12.40
N GLU A 136 7.42 6.72 11.11
CA GLU A 136 8.53 6.98 10.19
C GLU A 136 8.04 7.68 8.92
N ALA A 137 8.88 8.56 8.36
CA ALA A 137 8.66 9.20 7.07
C ALA A 137 9.59 8.53 6.04
N ILE A 138 9.01 8.04 4.94
CA ILE A 138 9.66 7.19 3.95
C ILE A 138 9.54 7.86 2.58
N ASP A 139 10.66 8.01 1.88
CA ASP A 139 10.65 8.42 0.48
C ASP A 139 10.07 7.28 -0.37
N MET A 140 9.07 7.58 -1.20
CA MET A 140 8.49 6.59 -2.12
C MET A 140 9.52 5.96 -3.05
N LYS A 141 10.62 6.65 -3.35
CA LYS A 141 11.72 6.16 -4.20
C LYS A 141 12.49 5.02 -3.55
N GLU A 142 12.55 5.01 -2.23
CA GLU A 142 13.30 4.03 -1.42
C GLU A 142 12.41 2.87 -0.94
N TYR A 143 11.12 2.91 -1.28
CA TYR A 143 10.13 1.94 -0.86
C TYR A 143 9.70 1.04 -2.02
N ASP A 144 9.85 -0.27 -1.82
CA ASP A 144 9.32 -1.26 -2.74
C ASP A 144 7.88 -1.65 -2.34
N PRO A 145 6.86 -1.25 -3.11
CA PRO A 145 5.47 -1.49 -2.75
C PRO A 145 4.98 -2.91 -3.00
N GLU A 146 5.65 -3.69 -3.87
CA GLU A 146 5.16 -5.00 -4.32
C GLU A 146 5.02 -5.99 -3.15
N ASP A 147 6.06 -6.12 -2.34
CA ASP A 147 6.04 -7.04 -1.19
C ASP A 147 5.62 -6.35 0.11
N ARG A 148 6.02 -5.08 0.30
CA ARG A 148 5.94 -4.43 1.62
C ARG A 148 4.56 -3.86 1.93
N LEU A 149 3.78 -3.45 0.93
CA LEU A 149 2.49 -2.80 1.18
C LEU A 149 1.44 -3.78 1.72
N VAL A 150 1.54 -5.07 1.35
CA VAL A 150 0.67 -6.14 1.86
C VAL A 150 0.94 -6.41 3.35
N GLU A 151 2.20 -6.32 3.79
CA GLU A 151 2.55 -6.45 5.21
C GLU A 151 1.82 -5.41 6.06
N GLU A 152 1.56 -4.22 5.50
CA GLU A 152 0.83 -3.15 6.17
C GLU A 152 -0.69 -3.38 6.31
N CYS A 153 -1.23 -4.39 5.64
CA CYS A 153 -2.64 -4.77 5.77
C CYS A 153 -2.92 -5.55 7.06
N THR A 154 -1.92 -6.28 7.55
CA THR A 154 -2.03 -7.14 8.74
C THR A 154 -1.49 -6.45 9.98
N SER A 155 -0.53 -5.54 9.80
CA SER A 155 -0.02 -4.70 10.87
C SER A 155 -1.12 -3.74 11.35
N LYS A 156 -1.11 -3.37 12.63
CA LYS A 156 -1.97 -2.30 13.15
C LYS A 156 -1.43 -0.92 12.73
N THR A 157 -0.91 -0.83 11.49
CA THR A 157 -0.33 0.38 10.92
C THR A 157 -1.42 1.25 10.29
N VAL A 158 -1.14 2.54 10.16
CA VAL A 158 -1.86 3.47 9.29
C VAL A 158 -0.86 4.06 8.29
N CYS A 159 -1.17 3.95 7.01
CA CYS A 159 -0.34 4.49 5.93
C CYS A 159 -0.82 5.89 5.54
N VAL A 160 0.07 6.86 5.53
CA VAL A 160 -0.23 8.23 5.14
C VAL A 160 0.54 8.55 3.87
N PHE A 161 -0.13 9.10 2.86
CA PHE A 161 0.48 9.44 1.58
C PHE A 161 0.46 10.95 1.39
N VAL A 162 1.64 11.56 1.32
CA VAL A 162 1.83 13.01 1.10
C VAL A 162 2.50 13.20 -0.25
N VAL A 163 1.73 13.55 -1.27
CA VAL A 163 2.20 13.51 -2.67
C VAL A 163 1.98 14.82 -3.39
N ALA A 164 3.02 15.32 -4.06
CA ALA A 164 2.90 16.44 -4.97
C ALA A 164 2.47 15.98 -6.36
N THR A 165 1.61 16.78 -7.00
CA THR A 165 1.33 16.67 -8.44
C THR A 165 2.27 17.59 -9.20
N TYR A 166 2.92 17.06 -10.23
CA TYR A 166 3.86 17.80 -11.07
C TYR A 166 3.30 18.01 -12.48
N THR A 167 4.18 18.26 -13.45
CA THR A 167 3.85 18.58 -14.85
C THR A 167 2.81 17.61 -15.43
N ASP A 168 1.81 18.15 -16.11
CA ASP A 168 0.75 17.38 -16.80
C ASP A 168 0.03 16.34 -15.93
N GLY A 169 -0.07 16.60 -14.62
CA GLY A 169 -0.76 15.72 -13.68
C GLY A 169 0.03 14.48 -13.28
N GLN A 170 1.32 14.41 -13.63
CA GLN A 170 2.19 13.29 -13.33
C GLN A 170 2.71 13.35 -11.88
N PRO A 171 3.08 12.20 -11.28
CA PRO A 171 3.79 12.15 -10.01
C PRO A 171 5.16 12.82 -10.09
N THR A 172 5.73 13.15 -8.93
CA THR A 172 7.15 13.52 -8.84
C THR A 172 8.03 12.32 -9.17
N GLU A 173 9.28 12.55 -9.59
CA GLU A 173 10.23 11.48 -9.91
C GLU A 173 10.37 10.46 -8.75
N SER A 174 10.37 10.96 -7.51
CA SER A 174 10.41 10.13 -6.30
C SER A 174 9.21 9.21 -6.12
N ALA A 175 8.05 9.53 -6.69
CA ALA A 175 6.81 8.77 -6.55
C ALA A 175 6.40 8.02 -7.82
N GLU A 176 7.15 8.17 -8.91
CA GLU A 176 6.80 7.63 -10.23
C GLU A 176 6.62 6.11 -10.21
N TRP A 177 7.62 5.38 -9.71
CA TRP A 177 7.57 3.92 -9.59
C TRP A 177 6.38 3.45 -8.73
N PHE A 178 6.21 4.08 -7.56
CA PHE A 178 5.14 3.73 -6.64
C PHE A 178 3.75 3.94 -7.27
N CYS A 179 3.54 5.07 -7.94
CA CYS A 179 2.27 5.39 -8.59
C CYS A 179 1.97 4.45 -9.75
N LYS A 180 2.99 4.15 -10.58
CA LYS A 180 2.86 3.22 -11.69
C LYS A 180 2.50 1.82 -11.20
N TRP A 181 3.22 1.30 -10.21
CA TRP A 181 2.91 0.00 -9.62
C TRP A 181 1.49 -0.03 -9.07
N LEU A 182 1.06 1.03 -8.37
CA LEU A 182 -0.25 1.07 -7.75
C LEU A 182 -1.38 1.13 -8.80
N GLU A 183 -1.17 1.84 -9.90
CA GLU A 183 -2.07 1.86 -11.06
C GLU A 183 -2.21 0.46 -11.69
N GLU A 184 -1.08 -0.17 -12.00
CA GLU A 184 -1.01 -1.52 -12.57
C GLU A 184 -1.68 -2.52 -11.63
N ALA A 185 -1.33 -2.52 -10.34
CA ALA A 185 -1.93 -3.40 -9.34
C ALA A 185 -3.45 -3.21 -9.24
N SER A 186 -3.95 -1.98 -9.38
CA SER A 186 -5.39 -1.70 -9.26
C SER A 186 -6.22 -2.13 -10.48
N THR A 187 -5.58 -2.36 -11.63
CA THR A 187 -6.23 -2.67 -12.91
C THR A 187 -5.92 -4.08 -13.42
N ASP A 188 -4.82 -4.67 -12.99
CA ASP A 188 -4.36 -5.99 -13.38
C ASP A 188 -5.14 -7.09 -12.65
N PHE A 189 -5.65 -8.04 -13.43
CA PHE A 189 -6.43 -9.17 -12.94
C PHE A 189 -5.65 -10.13 -12.02
N ARG A 190 -4.31 -10.10 -12.07
CA ARG A 190 -3.44 -10.89 -11.18
C ARG A 190 -3.55 -10.43 -9.72
N TYR A 191 -3.82 -9.14 -9.52
CA TYR A 191 -4.08 -8.60 -8.19
C TYR A 191 -5.57 -8.72 -7.87
N GLY A 192 -5.89 -9.40 -6.77
CA GLY A 192 -7.27 -9.48 -6.32
C GLY A 192 -7.80 -8.09 -5.94
N LYS A 193 -9.08 -7.79 -6.19
CA LYS A 193 -9.72 -6.53 -5.75
C LYS A 193 -9.62 -6.29 -4.23
N THR A 194 -9.35 -7.35 -3.46
CA THR A 194 -9.16 -7.31 -2.01
C THR A 194 -7.70 -7.34 -1.58
N TYR A 195 -6.75 -7.05 -2.48
CA TYR A 195 -5.32 -7.18 -2.24
C TYR A 195 -4.84 -6.35 -1.03
N LEU A 196 -5.36 -5.13 -0.86
CA LEU A 196 -5.04 -4.25 0.27
C LEU A 196 -6.14 -4.25 1.35
N LYS A 197 -6.97 -5.29 1.41
CA LYS A 197 -8.03 -5.40 2.41
C LYS A 197 -7.43 -5.44 3.82
N GLY A 198 -7.83 -4.49 4.65
CA GLY A 198 -7.32 -4.34 6.02
C GLY A 198 -6.37 -3.15 6.17
N MET A 199 -5.73 -2.70 5.09
CA MET A 199 -4.91 -1.50 5.12
C MET A 199 -5.75 -0.28 5.47
N ARG A 200 -5.27 0.55 6.39
CA ARG A 200 -5.88 1.83 6.74
C ARG A 200 -5.04 2.96 6.20
N TYR A 201 -5.64 3.91 5.50
CA TYR A 201 -4.88 4.99 4.89
C TYR A 201 -5.52 6.38 4.95
N ALA A 202 -4.67 7.39 4.80
CA ALA A 202 -5.03 8.78 4.57
C ALA A 202 -4.14 9.39 3.48
N VAL A 203 -4.66 10.34 2.71
CA VAL A 203 -3.93 10.98 1.60
C VAL A 203 -4.02 12.49 1.74
N PHE A 204 -2.89 13.17 1.57
CA PHE A 204 -2.79 14.62 1.42
C PHE A 204 -2.06 14.93 0.12
N GLY A 205 -2.73 15.64 -0.78
CA GLY A 205 -2.15 16.10 -2.03
C GLY A 205 -1.59 17.52 -1.92
N LEU A 206 -0.45 17.76 -2.56
CA LEU A 206 0.04 19.09 -2.85
C LEU A 206 -0.22 19.37 -4.33
N GLY A 207 -0.99 20.42 -4.62
CA GLY A 207 -1.29 20.85 -5.98
C GLY A 207 -1.40 22.37 -6.08
N ASN A 208 -1.68 22.85 -7.28
CA ASN A 208 -1.89 24.27 -7.54
C ASN A 208 -3.08 24.41 -8.51
N SER A 209 -4.14 25.09 -8.05
CA SER A 209 -5.40 25.21 -8.80
C SER A 209 -5.32 26.15 -10.01
N VAL A 210 -4.19 26.80 -10.24
CA VAL A 210 -3.88 27.44 -11.53
C VAL A 210 -3.84 26.38 -12.64
N TYR A 211 -3.38 25.17 -12.34
CA TYR A 211 -3.42 24.02 -13.25
C TYR A 211 -4.75 23.28 -13.14
N VAL A 212 -5.83 23.92 -13.59
CA VAL A 212 -7.22 23.44 -13.41
C VAL A 212 -7.40 21.98 -13.84
N SER A 213 -6.88 21.60 -15.02
CA SER A 213 -7.02 20.25 -15.58
C SER A 213 -6.30 19.17 -14.76
N HIS A 214 -5.27 19.55 -14.00
CA HIS A 214 -4.39 18.62 -13.30
C HIS A 214 -4.28 18.92 -11.79
N TYR A 215 -5.27 19.63 -11.23
CA TYR A 215 -5.26 19.99 -9.82
C TYR A 215 -5.35 18.74 -8.93
N ASN A 216 -4.27 18.47 -8.18
CA ASN A 216 -4.16 17.36 -7.23
C ASN A 216 -4.38 15.96 -7.84
N THR A 217 -4.16 15.79 -9.15
CA THR A 217 -4.41 14.54 -9.89
C THR A 217 -3.75 13.31 -9.27
N VAL A 218 -2.49 13.41 -8.85
CA VAL A 218 -1.75 12.26 -8.29
C VAL A 218 -2.38 11.79 -6.98
N SER A 219 -2.73 12.72 -6.09
CA SER A 219 -3.40 12.38 -4.83
C SER A 219 -4.79 11.77 -5.04
N LYS A 220 -5.53 12.24 -6.05
CA LYS A 220 -6.83 11.70 -6.47
C LYS A 220 -6.69 10.27 -7.00
N ASN A 221 -5.65 10.02 -7.79
CA ASN A 221 -5.36 8.71 -8.37
C ASN A 221 -4.94 7.70 -7.30
N ILE A 222 -3.99 8.03 -6.42
CA ILE A 222 -3.58 7.15 -5.31
C ILE A 222 -4.79 6.79 -4.45
N ASP A 223 -5.59 7.78 -4.06
CA ASP A 223 -6.78 7.58 -3.25
C ASP A 223 -7.83 6.67 -3.93
N LYS A 224 -7.97 6.79 -5.26
CA LYS A 224 -8.83 5.91 -6.08
C LYS A 224 -8.26 4.48 -6.14
N TRP A 225 -6.99 4.31 -6.50
CA TRP A 225 -6.36 3.01 -6.67
C TRP A 225 -6.30 2.21 -5.37
N LEU A 226 -5.96 2.86 -4.24
CA LEU A 226 -6.01 2.25 -2.92
C LEU A 226 -7.42 1.76 -2.58
N TRP A 227 -8.44 2.57 -2.88
CA TRP A 227 -9.83 2.19 -2.65
C TRP A 227 -10.26 0.99 -3.53
N MET A 228 -9.85 0.97 -4.81
CA MET A 228 -10.15 -0.15 -5.72
C MET A 228 -9.53 -1.47 -5.25
N LEU A 229 -8.40 -1.42 -4.54
CA LEU A 229 -7.74 -2.57 -3.91
C LEU A 229 -8.30 -2.92 -2.51
N SER A 230 -9.47 -2.36 -2.14
CA SER A 230 -10.16 -2.54 -0.86
C SER A 230 -9.43 -2.01 0.38
N ALA A 231 -8.50 -1.06 0.23
CA ALA A 231 -7.96 -0.34 1.37
C ALA A 231 -9.01 0.58 2.01
N SER A 232 -8.92 0.78 3.32
CA SER A 232 -9.90 1.53 4.10
C SER A 232 -9.41 2.94 4.41
N ARG A 233 -10.13 3.94 3.89
CA ARG A 233 -9.85 5.35 4.14
C ARG A 233 -10.27 5.75 5.55
N ILE A 234 -9.36 6.31 6.35
CA ILE A 234 -9.67 6.72 7.73
C ILE A 234 -10.31 8.11 7.83
N MET A 235 -10.01 8.99 6.87
CA MET A 235 -10.53 10.35 6.74
C MET A 235 -10.50 10.82 5.28
N THR A 236 -11.26 11.87 4.96
CA THR A 236 -11.28 12.45 3.61
C THR A 236 -9.89 12.88 3.14
N ARG A 237 -9.59 12.64 1.86
CA ARG A 237 -8.37 13.13 1.21
C ARG A 237 -8.26 14.64 1.38
N GLY A 238 -7.09 15.12 1.78
CA GLY A 238 -6.76 16.54 1.81
C GLY A 238 -6.19 16.99 0.48
N GLU A 239 -6.52 18.22 0.08
CA GLU A 239 -6.05 18.83 -1.15
C GLU A 239 -5.48 20.20 -0.77
N GLY A 240 -4.15 20.29 -0.70
CA GLY A 240 -3.46 21.56 -0.51
C GLY A 240 -3.36 22.31 -1.82
N ASP A 241 -3.58 23.63 -1.76
CA ASP A 241 -3.48 24.52 -2.92
C ASP A 241 -2.38 25.58 -2.71
N ASP A 242 -1.39 25.54 -3.59
CA ASP A 242 -0.32 26.56 -3.63
C ASP A 242 -0.82 27.90 -4.18
N ASN A 243 -1.96 27.91 -4.89
CA ASN A 243 -2.63 29.14 -5.27
C ASN A 243 -3.34 29.76 -4.06
N VAL A 244 -2.67 30.71 -3.40
CA VAL A 244 -3.15 31.48 -2.26
C VAL A 244 -4.58 32.01 -2.43
N THR A 245 -4.96 32.44 -3.65
CA THR A 245 -6.28 33.03 -3.90
C THR A 245 -7.45 32.04 -3.86
N LYS A 246 -7.19 30.77 -4.18
CA LYS A 246 -8.20 29.70 -4.24
C LYS A 246 -8.05 28.65 -3.14
N SER A 247 -6.92 28.67 -2.41
CA SER A 247 -6.70 27.84 -1.25
C SER A 247 -7.79 28.04 -0.20
N ARG A 248 -8.26 26.95 0.40
CA ARG A 248 -9.36 26.97 1.38
C ARG A 248 -8.98 27.71 2.64
N HIS A 249 -7.71 27.65 3.03
CA HIS A 249 -7.18 28.29 4.22
C HIS A 249 -6.10 29.34 3.90
N GLY A 250 -6.03 29.79 2.63
CA GLY A 250 -5.14 30.87 2.18
C GLY A 250 -3.69 30.47 1.90
N SER A 251 -3.31 29.21 2.08
CA SER A 251 -2.03 28.67 1.58
C SER A 251 -2.02 27.14 1.67
N VAL A 252 -1.14 26.51 0.90
CA VAL A 252 -0.87 25.06 0.99
C VAL A 252 -0.46 24.63 2.41
N GLN A 253 0.29 25.48 3.12
CA GLN A 253 0.69 25.25 4.51
C GLN A 253 -0.53 25.24 5.43
N ALA A 254 -1.41 26.23 5.31
CA ALA A 254 -2.61 26.32 6.15
C ALA A 254 -3.60 25.18 5.86
N ASP A 255 -3.78 24.82 4.58
CA ASP A 255 -4.56 23.65 4.17
C ASP A 255 -4.01 22.36 4.80
N PHE A 256 -2.68 22.21 4.78
CA PHE A 256 -1.99 21.10 5.43
C PHE A 256 -2.19 21.09 6.94
N GLN A 257 -2.07 22.22 7.63
CA GLN A 257 -2.27 22.30 9.08
C GLN A 257 -3.70 21.90 9.49
N ALA A 258 -4.72 22.36 8.75
CA ALA A 258 -6.11 22.02 8.98
C ALA A 258 -6.36 20.51 8.79
N TRP A 259 -5.81 19.94 7.71
CA TRP A 259 -5.89 18.51 7.43
C TRP A 259 -5.15 17.67 8.48
N LYS A 260 -3.92 18.06 8.84
CA LYS A 260 -3.08 17.37 9.84
C LYS A 260 -3.76 17.35 11.20
N THR A 261 -4.36 18.46 11.62
CA THR A 261 -5.10 18.54 12.90
C THR A 261 -6.25 17.52 12.92
N THR A 262 -7.00 17.43 11.83
CA THR A 262 -8.08 16.45 11.66
C THR A 262 -7.54 15.02 11.67
N PHE A 263 -6.43 14.77 10.97
CA PHE A 263 -5.75 13.47 10.93
C PHE A 263 -5.31 13.02 12.33
N LEU A 264 -4.63 13.89 13.08
CA LEU A 264 -4.14 13.59 14.42
C LEU A 264 -5.28 13.29 15.40
N SER A 265 -6.36 14.06 15.36
CA SER A 265 -7.56 13.78 16.16
C SER A 265 -8.17 12.42 15.79
N ARG A 266 -8.28 12.13 14.49
CA ARG A 266 -8.81 10.86 14.00
C ARG A 266 -7.92 9.67 14.39
N LEU A 267 -6.60 9.85 14.35
CA LEU A 267 -5.63 8.84 14.74
C LEU A 267 -5.74 8.50 16.23
N GLN A 268 -5.91 9.50 17.10
CA GLN A 268 -6.13 9.28 18.53
C GLN A 268 -7.42 8.49 18.80
N ALA A 269 -8.53 8.85 18.13
CA ALA A 269 -9.79 8.11 18.24
C ALA A 269 -9.61 6.64 17.81
N LEU A 270 -8.89 6.41 16.70
CA LEU A 270 -8.57 5.07 16.23
C LEU A 270 -7.68 4.30 17.21
N ALA A 271 -6.68 4.94 17.82
CA ALA A 271 -5.80 4.33 18.81
C ALA A 271 -6.56 3.90 20.08
N ARG A 272 -7.61 4.64 20.45
CA ARG A 272 -8.54 4.32 21.56
C ARG A 272 -9.58 3.25 21.22
N GLY A 273 -9.68 2.83 19.95
CA GLY A 273 -10.66 1.84 19.49
C GLY A 273 -12.02 2.41 19.11
N GLU A 274 -12.15 3.74 19.00
CA GLU A 274 -13.39 4.40 18.61
C GLU A 274 -13.66 4.18 17.11
N LYS A 275 -14.62 3.31 16.80
CA LYS A 275 -15.15 3.17 15.44
C LYS A 275 -15.99 4.40 15.10
N LYS A 276 -15.90 4.88 13.85
CA LYS A 276 -16.80 5.94 13.37
C LYS A 276 -18.25 5.45 13.56
N ALA A 277 -19.04 6.20 14.33
CA ALA A 277 -20.49 6.01 14.34
C ALA A 277 -20.98 6.17 12.89
N CYS A 278 -21.78 5.21 12.42
CA CYS A 278 -22.42 5.32 11.13
C CYS A 278 -23.31 6.57 11.19
N SER A 279 -23.01 7.60 10.40
CA SER A 279 -23.94 8.72 10.22
C SER A 279 -25.20 8.11 9.61
N GLY A 280 -26.27 8.01 10.40
CA GLY A 280 -27.44 7.16 10.16
C GLY A 280 -28.29 7.45 8.92
N ASN A 281 -27.73 7.99 7.84
CA ASN A 281 -28.39 8.16 6.54
C ASN A 281 -28.28 6.92 5.64
N CYS A 282 -28.11 5.72 6.22
CA CYS A 282 -28.39 4.50 5.47
C CYS A 282 -29.90 4.44 5.22
N LYS A 283 -30.31 4.54 3.95
CA LYS A 283 -31.67 4.12 3.53
C LYS A 283 -31.89 2.73 4.13
N LYS A 284 -32.92 2.60 4.98
CA LYS A 284 -33.28 1.34 5.65
C LYS A 284 -33.35 0.24 4.58
N ASP A 285 -32.46 -0.76 4.70
CA ASP A 285 -32.66 -2.17 4.31
C ASP A 285 -31.38 -3.00 4.07
N SER A 286 -30.17 -2.52 4.41
CA SER A 286 -28.96 -3.36 4.27
C SER A 286 -27.98 -3.27 5.46
N CYS A 287 -28.48 -3.39 6.68
CA CYS A 287 -27.62 -3.60 7.86
C CYS A 287 -28.24 -4.64 8.80
N LYS A 288 -28.14 -5.92 8.43
CA LYS A 288 -28.42 -7.03 9.37
C LYS A 288 -27.17 -7.35 10.17
N ASN A 289 -27.05 -6.78 11.36
CA ASN A 289 -26.20 -7.36 12.40
C ASN A 289 -27.07 -8.24 13.30
N LYS A 290 -26.97 -9.56 13.16
CA LYS A 290 -27.65 -10.51 14.04
C LYS A 290 -26.94 -10.54 15.40
N LYS A 291 -27.51 -9.88 16.41
CA LYS A 291 -27.43 -10.33 17.80
C LYS A 291 -28.77 -10.11 18.48
N LYS A 292 -29.53 -11.21 18.61
CA LYS A 292 -30.73 -11.33 19.44
C LYS A 292 -30.29 -11.31 20.90
N HIS A 293 -30.80 -10.39 21.70
CA HIS A 293 -31.36 -10.70 23.02
C HIS A 293 -32.53 -9.75 23.26
N LYS A 294 -33.66 -10.36 23.65
CA LYS A 294 -34.94 -9.73 24.02
C LYS A 294 -34.76 -8.88 25.28
N GLU A 295 -35.40 -7.72 25.34
CA GLU A 295 -36.53 -7.46 26.26
C GLU A 295 -37.21 -6.13 25.91
N GLU A 296 -38.50 -6.09 26.22
CA GLU A 296 -39.53 -5.14 25.76
C GLU A 296 -39.73 -3.95 26.70
N ALA A 297 -40.61 -3.04 26.26
CA ALA A 297 -41.19 -1.85 26.91
C ALA A 297 -40.30 -0.60 26.84
N GLY A 298 -40.74 0.55 26.34
CA GLY A 298 -42.05 1.00 25.88
C GLY A 298 -42.04 2.54 25.85
N SER A 299 -43.06 3.12 25.25
CA SER A 299 -43.42 4.55 25.26
C SER A 299 -42.82 5.45 24.18
N SER A 300 -43.64 5.61 23.16
CA SER A 300 -43.79 6.75 22.27
C SER A 300 -43.86 8.10 23.00
N THR A 301 -43.26 9.13 22.42
CA THR A 301 -43.84 10.48 22.45
C THR A 301 -43.49 11.19 21.14
N ASN A 302 -44.54 11.64 20.45
CA ASN A 302 -44.50 12.54 19.31
C ASN A 302 -43.89 13.88 19.72
N SER A 303 -43.18 14.51 18.79
CA SER A 303 -43.15 15.96 18.66
C SER A 303 -42.98 16.30 17.19
N GLU A 304 -44.06 16.87 16.66
CA GLU A 304 -44.25 17.46 15.35
C GLU A 304 -43.36 18.71 15.15
N GLU A 305 -43.14 19.03 13.87
CA GLU A 305 -42.83 20.36 13.31
C GLU A 305 -41.45 21.00 13.70
N GLU A 306 -40.70 21.64 12.81
CA GLU A 306 -41.11 22.63 11.82
C GLU A 306 -40.36 22.54 10.49
N LEU A 307 -41.12 22.89 9.45
CA LEU A 307 -40.75 23.17 8.08
C LEU A 307 -39.92 24.45 7.99
N MET A 308 -38.92 24.44 7.09
CA MET A 308 -38.44 25.66 6.44
C MET A 308 -38.34 25.36 4.95
N GLU A 309 -39.39 25.74 4.23
CA GLU A 309 -39.40 25.87 2.78
C GLU A 309 -38.62 27.12 2.38
N SER A 310 -37.82 27.04 1.31
CA SER A 310 -37.47 28.19 0.51
C SER A 310 -37.62 27.80 -0.95
N SER A 311 -38.80 28.09 -1.48
CA SER A 311 -39.07 28.20 -2.91
C SER A 311 -38.55 29.55 -3.40
N SER A 312 -37.86 29.58 -4.54
CA SER A 312 -37.95 30.73 -5.43
C SER A 312 -37.72 30.29 -6.87
N GLU A 313 -38.69 30.68 -7.66
CA GLU A 313 -39.05 30.37 -9.04
C GLU A 313 -38.02 30.64 -10.16
N SER A 314 -38.33 29.96 -11.27
CA SER A 314 -37.81 29.95 -12.63
C SER A 314 -37.92 31.27 -13.39
N GLU A 315 -37.08 31.43 -14.42
CA GLU A 315 -37.48 31.98 -15.72
C GLU A 315 -36.82 31.20 -16.86
N SER A 316 -37.60 30.96 -17.91
CA SER A 316 -37.34 30.05 -19.04
C SER A 316 -36.63 30.71 -20.22
N SER A 317 -35.94 29.92 -21.04
CA SER A 317 -35.80 30.17 -22.49
C SER A 317 -35.47 28.85 -23.21
N SER A 318 -36.20 28.57 -24.27
CA SER A 318 -36.23 27.38 -25.13
C SER A 318 -35.06 27.31 -26.13
N GLU A 319 -34.61 26.09 -26.48
CA GLU A 319 -34.75 25.48 -27.82
C GLU A 319 -33.98 24.14 -27.96
N GLU A 320 -34.74 23.14 -28.42
CA GLU A 320 -34.49 21.98 -29.31
C GLU A 320 -33.38 20.91 -29.07
N GLU A 321 -33.92 19.70 -28.87
CA GLU A 321 -33.51 18.32 -29.20
C GLU A 321 -32.03 17.93 -29.39
N LEU A 322 -31.62 16.93 -28.59
CA LEU A 322 -30.91 15.72 -29.05
C LEU A 322 -31.24 14.55 -28.11
N SER A 323 -31.69 13.44 -28.70
CA SER A 323 -32.21 12.25 -28.03
C SER A 323 -31.16 11.55 -27.15
N HIS A 324 -31.48 11.36 -25.86
CA HIS A 324 -30.67 10.54 -24.97
C HIS A 324 -31.37 9.20 -24.74
N GLY A 325 -30.71 8.12 -25.16
CA GLY A 325 -31.15 6.75 -24.92
C GLY A 325 -31.38 6.52 -23.42
N SER A 326 -32.62 6.22 -23.07
CA SER A 326 -33.00 5.72 -21.75
C SER A 326 -32.40 4.33 -21.60
N VAL A 327 -31.36 4.22 -20.77
CA VAL A 327 -30.87 2.93 -20.28
C VAL A 327 -32.02 2.29 -19.51
N ILE A 328 -32.54 1.18 -20.04
CA ILE A 328 -33.62 0.40 -19.42
C ILE A 328 -33.01 -0.40 -18.28
N ASP A 329 -33.46 -0.13 -17.06
CA ASP A 329 -32.97 -0.82 -15.87
C ASP A 329 -33.38 -2.29 -15.87
N MET A 330 -32.47 -3.16 -15.38
CA MET A 330 -32.61 -4.61 -15.43
C MET A 330 -33.81 -5.14 -14.62
N GLU A 331 -34.41 -4.31 -13.76
CA GLU A 331 -35.61 -4.61 -12.97
C GLU A 331 -36.91 -4.48 -13.79
N ASP A 332 -36.95 -3.61 -14.80
CA ASP A 332 -38.15 -3.38 -15.63
C ASP A 332 -38.40 -4.52 -16.64
N LEU A 333 -37.34 -5.18 -17.10
CA LEU A 333 -37.41 -6.39 -17.92
C LEU A 333 -38.09 -7.56 -17.19
N GLY A 334 -37.91 -7.64 -15.86
CA GLY A 334 -38.52 -8.68 -15.04
C GLY A 334 -40.04 -8.57 -14.98
N ASN A 335 -40.55 -7.33 -14.86
CA ASN A 335 -41.99 -7.08 -14.86
C ASN A 335 -42.62 -7.31 -16.23
N ALA A 336 -41.98 -6.84 -17.31
CA ALA A 336 -42.47 -7.05 -18.67
C ALA A 336 -42.62 -8.54 -19.03
N MET A 337 -41.64 -9.38 -18.60
CA MET A 337 -41.68 -10.82 -18.84
C MET A 337 -42.80 -11.54 -18.06
N ASN A 338 -43.12 -11.07 -16.86
CA ASN A 338 -44.22 -11.60 -16.05
C ASN A 338 -45.59 -11.27 -16.65
N HIS A 339 -45.75 -10.08 -17.23
CA HIS A 339 -46.98 -9.70 -17.94
C HIS A 339 -47.17 -10.53 -19.23
N MET A 340 -46.09 -10.79 -19.99
CA MET A 340 -46.14 -11.67 -21.17
C MET A 340 -46.48 -13.13 -20.81
N LYS A 341 -45.95 -13.66 -19.69
CA LYS A 341 -46.30 -15.01 -19.22
C LYS A 341 -47.78 -15.12 -18.80
N LYS A 342 -48.33 -14.10 -18.13
CA LYS A 342 -49.75 -14.06 -17.75
C LYS A 342 -50.68 -13.91 -18.96
N ALA A 343 -50.26 -13.19 -20.00
CA ALA A 343 -51.02 -13.08 -21.25
C ALA A 343 -51.05 -14.41 -22.03
N LYS A 344 -49.93 -15.14 -22.08
CA LYS A 344 -49.82 -16.43 -22.81
C LYS A 344 -50.62 -17.57 -22.17
N VAL A 345 -50.91 -17.47 -20.87
CA VAL A 345 -51.78 -18.44 -20.14
C VAL A 345 -53.27 -18.17 -20.40
N LYS A 346 -53.67 -16.93 -20.68
CA LYS A 346 -55.06 -16.58 -21.03
C LYS A 346 -55.46 -16.88 -22.47
N THR A 347 -54.51 -17.19 -23.36
CA THR A 347 -54.79 -17.55 -24.77
C THR A 347 -54.81 -19.07 -25.00
N LYS A 348 -54.69 -19.88 -23.95
CA LYS A 348 -54.72 -21.36 -24.02
C LYS A 348 -55.73 -22.02 -23.08
N ALA A 349 -56.70 -21.26 -22.58
CA ALA A 349 -57.86 -21.78 -21.82
C ALA A 349 -59.14 -21.54 -22.61
#